data_AF-A0A6B3FDI9-F1
#
_entry.id   AF-A0A6B3FDI9-F1
#
_cell.length_a   1.000
_cell.length_b   1.000
_cell.length_c   1.000
_cell.angle_alpha   90.00
_cell.angle_beta   90.00
_cell.angle_gamma   90.00
#
_symmetry.space_group_name_H-M   'P 1'
#
loop_
_entity.id
_entity.type
_entity.pdbx_description
1 polymer ?
#
loop_
_entity_poly.entity_id
_entity_poly.type
_entity_poly.pdbx_seq_one_letter_code
_entity_poly.pdbx_strand_id
1 'polypeptide(L)'
;MERPAWAPQGIDISVPSVSRMYDFYLGGSHNFEVDREAARKAMEFLPGLPKIMQANRAFMRRAVRHAVDSGIDQFLDIGSGIPTFGNVHEVAQAADPGAKVAYVDHDPVAVAHSQAVLEG
;
A
#
# COMPACT_ATOMS: atom_id res chain seq x y z
N MET A 1 16.32 15.28 11.39
CA MET A 1 14.86 15.05 11.42
C MET A 1 14.61 13.93 12.42
N GLU A 2 13.76 14.16 13.41
CA GLU A 2 13.46 13.15 14.43
C GLU A 2 12.65 12.01 13.81
N ARG A 3 12.97 10.76 14.17
CA ARG A 3 12.30 9.58 13.62
C ARG A 3 10.88 9.49 14.18
N PRO A 4 9.82 9.45 13.35
CA PRO A 4 8.45 9.27 13.82
C PRO A 4 8.28 7.96 14.58
N ALA A 5 7.40 7.94 15.60
CA ALA A 5 7.17 6.77 16.44
C ALA A 5 6.62 5.55 15.67
N TRP A 6 5.95 5.77 14.54
CA TRP A 6 5.43 4.70 13.68
C TRP A 6 6.50 4.05 12.79
N ALA A 7 7.66 4.70 12.62
CA ALA A 7 8.69 4.24 11.70
C ALA A 7 9.50 3.08 12.31
N PRO A 8 9.62 1.92 11.62
CA PRO A 8 10.37 0.78 12.11
C PRO A 8 11.83 1.09 12.44
N GLN A 9 12.38 0.44 13.45
CA GLN A 9 13.81 0.51 13.74
C GLN A 9 14.62 -0.19 12.63
N GLY A 10 15.69 0.44 12.16
CA GLY A 10 16.58 -0.15 11.15
C GLY A 10 16.32 0.20 9.68
N ILE A 11 15.28 0.99 9.36
CA ILE A 11 15.12 1.54 8.01
C ILE A 11 16.04 2.75 7.78
N ASP A 12 16.57 2.89 6.56
CA ASP A 12 17.17 4.13 6.11
C ASP A 12 16.06 5.10 5.66
N ILE A 13 15.87 6.18 6.42
CA ILE A 13 14.86 7.21 6.13
C ILE A 13 15.40 8.32 5.21
N SER A 14 16.65 8.19 4.74
CA SER A 14 17.27 9.12 3.79
C SER A 14 17.20 8.64 2.34
N VAL A 15 16.89 7.36 2.11
CA VAL A 15 16.71 6.77 0.79
C VAL A 15 15.22 6.62 0.51
N PRO A 16 14.69 7.13 -0.63
CA PRO A 16 13.26 7.03 -0.93
C PRO A 16 12.82 5.58 -1.21
N SER A 17 11.55 5.29 -0.92
CA SER A 17 10.90 4.00 -1.22
C SER A 17 9.70 4.19 -2.11
N VAL A 18 9.50 3.27 -3.06
CA VAL A 18 8.34 3.25 -3.95
C VAL A 18 7.04 3.11 -3.16
N SER A 19 7.01 2.32 -2.09
CA SER A 19 5.79 2.11 -1.28
C SER A 19 5.35 3.42 -0.59
N ARG A 20 6.33 4.18 -0.07
CA ARG A 20 6.13 5.46 0.62
C ARG A 20 5.82 6.60 -0.36
N MET A 21 6.41 6.58 -1.55
CA MET A 21 6.01 7.47 -2.65
C MET A 21 4.56 7.21 -3.07
N TYR A 22 4.16 5.94 -3.17
CA TYR A 22 2.80 5.56 -3.51
C TYR A 22 1.80 6.05 -2.45
N ASP A 23 2.13 5.87 -1.16
CA ASP A 23 1.36 6.43 -0.04
C ASP A 23 1.20 7.96 -0.19
N PHE A 24 2.28 8.68 -0.49
CA PHE A 24 2.21 10.12 -0.74
C PHE A 24 1.29 10.49 -1.91
N TYR A 25 1.35 9.78 -3.05
CA TYR A 25 0.47 10.04 -4.19
C TYR A 25 -1.01 9.84 -3.87
N LEU A 26 -1.32 8.99 -2.89
CA LEU A 26 -2.68 8.77 -2.39
C LEU A 26 -3.09 9.74 -1.28
N GLY A 27 -2.20 10.64 -0.84
CA GLY A 27 -2.45 11.58 0.25
C GLY A 27 -2.25 10.99 1.64
N GLY A 28 -1.52 9.87 1.75
CA GLY A 28 -1.15 9.27 3.02
C GLY A 28 -0.03 10.01 3.75
N SER A 29 0.22 9.61 4.99
CA SER A 29 1.18 10.25 5.90
C SER A 29 2.34 9.35 6.34
N HIS A 30 2.42 8.13 5.82
CA HIS A 30 3.45 7.15 6.16
C HIS A 30 4.63 7.25 5.19
N ASN A 31 5.12 8.48 5.02
CA ASN A 31 6.19 8.84 4.11
C ASN A 31 7.09 9.93 4.70
N PHE A 32 8.37 9.91 4.34
CA PHE A 32 9.37 10.87 4.75
C PHE A 32 9.56 11.97 3.70
N GLU A 33 10.28 13.04 4.05
CA GLU A 33 10.51 14.13 3.09
C GLU A 33 11.25 13.65 1.84
N VAL A 34 12.20 12.72 1.96
CA VAL A 34 12.92 12.16 0.81
C VAL A 34 12.00 11.43 -0.17
N ASP A 35 10.95 10.78 0.33
CA ASP A 35 9.93 10.15 -0.52
C ASP A 35 9.11 11.20 -1.24
N ARG A 36 8.70 12.27 -0.52
CA ARG A 36 7.91 13.37 -1.08
C ARG A 36 8.70 14.13 -2.15
N GLU A 37 9.97 14.39 -1.92
CA GLU A 37 10.85 15.02 -2.91
C GLU A 37 11.00 14.16 -4.17
N ALA A 38 11.26 12.86 -4.01
CA ALA A 38 11.33 11.93 -5.13
C ALA A 38 9.99 11.86 -5.89
N ALA A 39 8.87 11.84 -5.17
CA ALA A 39 7.53 11.82 -5.74
C ALA A 39 7.19 13.10 -6.50
N ARG A 40 7.54 14.28 -5.95
CA ARG A 40 7.37 15.56 -6.64
C ARG A 40 8.18 15.62 -7.93
N LYS A 41 9.44 15.17 -7.91
CA LYS A 41 10.26 15.07 -9.12
C LYS A 41 9.63 14.16 -10.17
N ALA A 42 9.11 13.00 -9.77
CA ALA A 42 8.41 12.10 -10.71
C ALA A 42 7.15 12.75 -11.30
N MET A 43 6.41 13.56 -10.53
CA MET A 43 5.24 14.31 -11.01
C MET A 43 5.60 15.42 -12.01
N GLU A 44 6.83 15.93 -12.02
CA GLU A 44 7.28 16.86 -13.07
C GLU A 44 7.30 16.18 -14.45
N PHE A 45 7.63 14.88 -14.51
CA PHE A 45 7.63 14.10 -15.75
C PHE A 45 6.25 13.51 -16.07
N LEU A 46 5.50 13.09 -15.04
CA LEU A 46 4.17 12.52 -15.19
C LEU A 46 3.19 13.16 -14.19
N PRO A 47 2.62 14.34 -14.50
CA PRO A 47 1.73 15.07 -13.61
C PRO A 47 0.47 14.28 -13.19
N GLY A 48 0.09 13.27 -13.98
CA GLY A 48 -1.06 12.41 -13.71
C GLY A 48 -0.85 11.33 -12.64
N LEU A 49 0.36 11.20 -12.06
CA LEU A 49 0.71 10.11 -11.14
C LEU A 49 -0.31 9.89 -10.00
N PRO A 50 -0.78 10.91 -9.25
CA PRO A 50 -1.79 10.71 -8.22
C PRO A 50 -3.06 10.05 -8.72
N LYS A 51 -3.58 10.48 -9.88
CA LYS A 51 -4.78 9.88 -10.49
C LYS A 51 -4.52 8.46 -10.97
N ILE A 52 -3.32 8.19 -11.49
CA ILE A 52 -2.91 6.84 -11.91
C ILE A 52 -2.90 5.89 -10.70
N MET A 53 -2.35 6.32 -9.56
CA MET A 53 -2.33 5.48 -8.35
C MET A 53 -3.74 5.25 -7.79
N GLN A 54 -4.60 6.26 -7.80
CA GLN A 54 -6.02 6.09 -7.43
C GLN A 54 -6.74 5.11 -8.37
N ALA A 55 -6.52 5.22 -9.68
CA ALA A 55 -7.09 4.29 -10.66
C ALA A 55 -6.58 2.86 -10.46
N ASN A 56 -5.30 2.70 -10.13
CA ASN A 56 -4.70 1.41 -9.81
C ASN A 56 -5.35 0.77 -8.57
N ARG A 57 -5.54 1.53 -7.47
CA ARG A 57 -6.30 1.03 -6.31
C ARG A 57 -7.74 0.67 -6.66
N ALA A 58 -8.42 1.49 -7.46
CA ALA A 58 -9.78 1.19 -7.89
C ALA A 58 -9.85 -0.08 -8.75
N PHE A 59 -8.86 -0.31 -9.62
CA PHE A 59 -8.75 -1.54 -10.40
C PHE A 59 -8.52 -2.76 -9.50
N MET A 60 -7.58 -2.68 -8.56
CA MET A 60 -7.30 -3.76 -7.61
C MET A 60 -8.58 -4.24 -6.90
N ARG A 61 -9.40 -3.31 -6.37
CA ARG A 61 -10.66 -3.69 -5.69
C ARG A 61 -11.64 -4.42 -6.61
N ARG A 62 -11.76 -3.98 -7.87
CA ARG A 62 -12.62 -4.67 -8.86
C ARG A 62 -12.07 -6.04 -9.24
N ALA A 63 -10.76 -6.16 -9.40
CA ALA A 63 -10.09 -7.40 -9.74
C ALA A 63 -10.23 -8.44 -8.62
N VAL A 64 -10.03 -8.04 -7.36
CA VAL A 64 -10.22 -8.92 -6.18
C VAL A 64 -11.68 -9.37 -6.09
N ARG A 65 -12.64 -8.46 -6.21
CA ARG A 65 -14.07 -8.81 -6.21
C ARG A 65 -14.40 -9.85 -7.29
N HIS A 66 -13.95 -9.60 -8.52
CA HIS A 66 -14.15 -10.52 -9.63
C HIS A 66 -13.52 -11.90 -9.39
N ALA A 67 -12.33 -11.94 -8.78
CA ALA A 67 -11.66 -13.19 -8.43
C ALA A 67 -12.47 -14.00 -7.40
N VAL A 68 -12.99 -13.34 -6.35
CA VAL A 68 -13.86 -14.02 -5.38
C VAL A 68 -15.16 -14.49 -6.01
N ASP A 69 -15.81 -13.67 -6.84
CA ASP A 69 -17.02 -14.06 -7.58
C ASP A 69 -16.76 -15.25 -8.52
N SER A 70 -15.50 -15.49 -8.89
CA SER A 70 -15.04 -16.63 -9.69
C SER A 70 -14.60 -17.84 -8.86
N GLY A 71 -14.80 -17.81 -7.53
CA GLY A 71 -14.51 -18.90 -6.61
C GLY A 71 -13.09 -18.93 -6.04
N ILE A 72 -12.32 -17.84 -6.18
CA ILE A 72 -10.99 -17.73 -5.55
C ILE A 72 -11.14 -17.23 -4.11
N ASP A 73 -10.70 -18.04 -3.15
CA ASP A 73 -10.77 -17.77 -1.71
C ASP A 73 -9.40 -17.50 -1.06
N GLN A 74 -8.31 -17.60 -1.82
CA GLN A 74 -6.95 -17.46 -1.33
C GLN A 74 -6.13 -16.53 -2.21
N PHE A 75 -5.51 -15.53 -1.59
CA PHE A 75 -4.76 -14.48 -2.26
C PHE A 75 -3.34 -14.37 -1.70
N LEU A 76 -2.39 -14.18 -2.61
CA LEU A 76 -1.02 -13.77 -2.30
C LEU A 76 -0.77 -12.41 -2.95
N ASP A 77 -0.67 -11.36 -2.14
CA ASP A 77 -0.44 -9.99 -2.59
C ASP A 77 1.04 -9.62 -2.46
N ILE A 78 1.73 -9.52 -3.60
CA ILE A 78 3.18 -9.28 -3.69
C ILE A 78 3.43 -7.82 -4.04
N GLY A 79 4.12 -7.10 -3.15
CA GLY A 79 4.26 -5.65 -3.25
C GLY A 79 3.01 -4.92 -2.76
N SER A 80 2.44 -5.41 -1.65
CA SER A 80 1.18 -4.92 -1.07
C SER A 80 1.18 -3.41 -0.78
N GLY A 81 2.35 -2.86 -0.48
CA GLY A 81 2.57 -1.48 -0.11
C GLY A 81 1.98 -1.13 1.25
N ILE A 82 1.98 0.16 1.56
CA ILE A 82 1.41 0.66 2.81
C ILE A 82 -0.13 0.49 2.75
N PRO A 83 -0.76 -0.05 3.81
CA PRO A 83 -2.21 -0.22 3.88
C PRO A 83 -2.97 1.08 3.63
N THR A 84 -4.08 0.97 2.90
CA THR A 84 -5.00 2.09 2.60
C THR A 84 -6.45 1.61 2.73
N PHE A 85 -7.45 2.47 2.56
CA PHE A 85 -8.84 2.00 2.54
C PHE A 85 -9.11 1.02 1.39
N GLY A 86 -9.75 -0.11 1.69
CA GLY A 86 -10.11 -1.14 0.72
C GLY A 86 -8.92 -1.99 0.32
N ASN A 87 -8.18 -2.52 1.30
CA ASN A 87 -7.13 -3.53 1.14
C ASN A 87 -7.71 -4.84 0.57
N VAL A 88 -6.85 -5.70 0.03
CA VAL A 88 -7.26 -6.97 -0.63
C VAL A 88 -8.14 -7.82 0.28
N HIS A 89 -7.78 -7.95 1.55
CA HIS A 89 -8.52 -8.75 2.55
C HIS A 89 -9.89 -8.16 2.86
N GLU A 90 -10.01 -6.83 3.02
CA GLU A 90 -11.29 -6.17 3.26
C GLU A 90 -12.25 -6.40 2.08
N VAL A 91 -11.74 -6.28 0.85
CA VAL A 91 -12.53 -6.49 -0.36
C VAL A 91 -12.95 -7.95 -0.51
N ALA A 92 -12.03 -8.88 -0.27
CA ALA A 92 -12.27 -10.31 -0.39
C ALA A 92 -13.22 -10.82 0.70
N GLN A 93 -12.99 -10.46 1.97
CA GLN A 93 -13.80 -10.89 3.11
C GLN A 93 -15.21 -10.30 3.12
N ALA A 94 -15.39 -9.12 2.52
CA ALA A 94 -16.72 -8.57 2.27
C ALA A 94 -17.52 -9.35 1.19
N ALA A 95 -16.87 -10.22 0.41
CA ALA A 95 -17.52 -11.12 -0.56
C ALA A 95 -17.65 -12.54 0.00
N ASP A 96 -16.57 -13.04 0.59
CA ASP A 96 -16.45 -14.35 1.20
C ASP A 96 -15.70 -14.22 2.55
N PRO A 97 -16.40 -14.28 3.70
CA PRO A 97 -15.77 -14.19 5.02
C PRO A 97 -14.69 -15.24 5.28
N GLY A 98 -14.66 -16.34 4.52
CA GLY A 98 -13.63 -17.39 4.59
C GLY A 98 -12.33 -17.05 3.84
N ALA A 99 -12.31 -15.97 3.05
CA ALA A 99 -11.19 -15.63 2.22
C ALA A 99 -9.91 -15.32 3.03
N LYS A 100 -8.78 -15.86 2.57
CA LYS A 100 -7.47 -15.72 3.21
C LYS A 100 -6.54 -14.92 2.31
N VAL A 101 -5.79 -14.01 2.91
CA VAL A 101 -4.84 -13.15 2.19
C VAL A 101 -3.50 -13.17 2.91
N ALA A 102 -2.44 -13.47 2.16
CA ALA A 102 -1.06 -13.28 2.59
C ALA A 102 -0.47 -12.06 1.88
N TYR A 103 0.08 -11.11 2.65
CA TYR A 103 0.76 -9.92 2.13
C TYR A 103 2.27 -10.11 2.18
N VAL A 104 2.93 -9.69 1.11
CA VAL A 104 4.39 -9.71 1.01
C VAL A 104 4.85 -8.31 0.58
N ASP A 105 5.74 -7.73 1.36
CA ASP A 105 6.46 -6.52 0.96
C ASP A 105 7.90 -6.57 1.47
N HIS A 106 8.79 -5.88 0.76
CA HIS A 106 10.19 -5.72 1.15
C HIS A 106 10.41 -4.43 1.95
N ASP A 107 9.49 -3.46 1.87
CA ASP A 107 9.57 -2.23 2.65
C ASP A 107 9.12 -2.49 4.09
N PRO A 108 10.01 -2.33 5.08
CA PRO A 108 9.64 -2.57 6.48
C PRO A 108 8.53 -1.65 6.98
N VAL A 109 8.36 -0.45 6.40
CA VAL A 109 7.23 0.45 6.72
C VAL A 109 5.91 -0.19 6.30
N ALA A 110 5.83 -0.74 5.09
CA ALA A 110 4.64 -1.44 4.61
C ALA A 110 4.32 -2.66 5.49
N VAL A 111 5.32 -3.45 5.86
CA VAL A 111 5.15 -4.61 6.74
C VAL A 111 4.64 -4.21 8.12
N ALA A 112 5.27 -3.22 8.77
CA ALA A 112 4.89 -2.79 10.12
C ALA A 112 3.46 -2.23 10.17
N HIS A 113 3.06 -1.44 9.17
CA HIS A 113 1.68 -0.95 9.09
C HIS A 113 0.68 -2.07 8.77
N SER A 114 1.06 -3.05 7.94
CA SER A 114 0.20 -4.19 7.65
C SER A 114 -0.05 -5.04 8.89
N GLN A 115 0.97 -5.25 9.73
CA GLN A 115 0.81 -5.96 11.01
C GLN A 115 -0.21 -5.24 11.91
N ALA A 116 -0.10 -3.92 12.06
CA ALA A 116 -1.04 -3.14 12.87
C ALA A 116 -2.49 -3.20 12.35
N VAL A 117 -2.68 -3.30 11.02
CA VAL A 117 -4.02 -3.43 10.41
C VAL A 117 -4.58 -4.85 10.57
N LEU A 118 -3.74 -5.88 10.58
CA LEU A 118 -4.16 -7.28 10.67
C LEU A 118 -4.31 -7.80 12.12
N GLU A 119 -3.68 -7.13 13.08
CA GLU A 119 -3.84 -7.41 14.52
C GLU A 119 -5.14 -6.84 15.11
N GLY A 120 -5.79 -5.90 14.41
CA GLY A 120 -7.09 -5.32 14.77
C GLY A 120 -8.26 -6.03 14.12
#